data_AF-A0A1Q9NP44-F1
#
_entry.id   AF-A0A1Q9NP44-F1
#
_cell.length_a   1.000
_cell.length_b   1.000
_cell.length_c   1.000
_cell.angle_alpha   90.00
_cell.angle_beta   90.00
_cell.angle_gamma   90.00
#
_symmetry.space_group_name_H-M   'P 1'
#
loop_
_entity.id
_entity.type
_entity.pdbx_description
1 polymer ?
#
loop_
_entity_poly.entity_id
_entity_poly.type
_entity_poly.pdbx_seq_one_letter_code
_entity_poly.pdbx_strand_id
1 'polypeptide(L)'
;MKCPNCGTENPDNANFCFNCAHSLTDIKPQEDRFTKYIPQALQKKLEESSKLGGIENERRIVTILFCDVVGSTQLAENMDPEEWTEIIKVAFDSIIPPVYKYEGMIARLMGDAILAFFGAPISHEDDPERAVLAGIDILEAASKSSVIIREKWGIDIDVRIGINTGLVVVGEIGSDLRVEYTAMGDAINIASRMESTAETGTIQVTQNTFKHISYLFDVEKIGRVEVKGKSDPITTYKILNQKQTTDKTKKYTDRESVFVGREEELNLLNIMLDNVEKGTGSICWIAGEAGIGKSRLVAEFYSSLFLEDRVHRSFQEYDPLSSKIYWFETGALPYQVSSPFSPIIHFFVQYFGISLDMSNEEKYNLVESKLSKLQDGED
;
A
#
# COMPACT_ATOMS: atom_id res chain seq x y z
N MET A 1 -44.75 -19.65 -18.61
CA MET A 1 -44.03 -20.00 -17.35
C MET A 1 -44.42 -19.09 -16.17
N LYS A 2 -44.39 -19.58 -14.91
CA LYS A 2 -44.66 -18.76 -13.71
C LYS A 2 -43.38 -18.15 -13.13
N CYS A 3 -43.44 -16.87 -12.75
CA CYS A 3 -42.31 -16.19 -12.11
C CYS A 3 -42.04 -16.78 -10.71
N PRO A 4 -40.80 -17.20 -10.40
CA PRO A 4 -40.47 -17.76 -9.09
C PRO A 4 -40.52 -16.74 -7.95
N ASN A 5 -40.41 -15.44 -8.26
CA ASN A 5 -40.43 -14.37 -7.27
C ASN A 5 -41.84 -13.89 -6.90
N CYS A 6 -42.71 -13.63 -7.90
CA CYS A 6 -44.04 -13.05 -7.67
C CYS A 6 -45.22 -13.92 -8.11
N GLY A 7 -44.97 -15.08 -8.71
CA GLY A 7 -46.01 -16.03 -9.13
C GLY A 7 -46.79 -15.65 -10.39
N THR A 8 -46.56 -14.48 -10.98
CA THR A 8 -47.23 -14.03 -12.22
C THR A 8 -46.95 -15.01 -13.38
N GLU A 9 -47.98 -15.31 -14.18
CA GLU A 9 -47.84 -16.07 -15.43
C GLU A 9 -47.27 -15.17 -16.52
N ASN A 10 -46.17 -15.62 -17.14
CA ASN A 10 -45.50 -14.93 -18.23
C ASN A 10 -45.47 -15.85 -19.47
N PRO A 11 -45.47 -15.29 -20.69
CA PRO A 11 -45.26 -16.05 -21.93
C PRO A 11 -43.99 -16.89 -21.88
N ASP A 12 -43.96 -18.02 -22.59
CA ASP A 12 -42.82 -18.96 -22.54
C ASP A 12 -41.52 -18.41 -23.19
N ASN A 13 -41.59 -17.28 -23.89
CA ASN A 13 -40.45 -16.57 -24.47
C ASN A 13 -40.07 -15.29 -23.69
N ALA A 14 -40.62 -15.08 -22.48
CA ALA A 14 -40.33 -13.89 -21.69
C ALA A 14 -39.00 -14.04 -20.93
N ASN A 15 -38.03 -13.15 -21.20
CA ASN A 15 -36.74 -13.12 -20.48
C ASN A 15 -36.87 -12.54 -19.05
N PHE A 16 -37.87 -11.68 -18.83
CA PHE A 16 -38.14 -11.02 -17.54
C PHE A 16 -39.63 -11.08 -17.23
N CYS A 17 -39.96 -11.07 -15.93
CA CYS A 17 -41.34 -11.03 -15.48
C CYS A 17 -41.96 -9.66 -15.78
N PHE A 18 -43.13 -9.64 -16.42
CA PHE A 18 -43.81 -8.41 -16.81
C PHE A 18 -44.41 -7.62 -15.63
N ASN A 19 -44.45 -8.21 -14.44
CA ASN A 19 -44.95 -7.55 -13.23
C ASN A 19 -43.83 -7.02 -12.32
N CYS A 20 -42.85 -7.86 -11.98
CA CYS A 20 -41.78 -7.49 -11.03
C CYS A 20 -40.38 -7.40 -11.64
N ALA A 21 -40.25 -7.51 -12.96
CA ALA A 21 -38.98 -7.49 -13.70
C ALA A 21 -37.96 -8.58 -13.31
N HIS A 22 -38.34 -9.57 -12.49
CA HIS A 22 -37.46 -10.69 -12.13
C HIS A 22 -37.07 -11.51 -13.37
N SER A 23 -35.78 -11.80 -13.54
CA SER A 23 -35.31 -12.59 -14.67
C SER A 23 -35.89 -14.00 -14.63
N LEU A 24 -36.41 -14.47 -15.76
CA LEU A 24 -37.06 -15.79 -15.90
C LEU A 24 -36.14 -16.80 -16.61
N THR A 25 -35.02 -16.34 -17.13
CA THR A 25 -34.03 -17.13 -17.83
C THR A 25 -32.71 -17.07 -17.07
N ASP A 26 -31.99 -18.20 -16.93
CA ASP A 26 -30.63 -18.28 -16.35
C ASP A 26 -29.55 -17.66 -17.27
N ILE A 27 -29.88 -16.59 -17.98
CA ILE A 27 -28.90 -15.78 -18.68
C ILE A 27 -28.15 -15.01 -17.59
N LYS A 28 -27.02 -15.59 -17.14
CA LYS A 28 -26.01 -14.82 -16.41
C LYS A 28 -25.78 -13.54 -17.22
N PRO A 29 -25.85 -12.34 -16.61
CA PRO A 29 -25.50 -11.13 -17.33
C PRO A 29 -24.14 -11.39 -17.97
N GLN A 30 -24.06 -11.28 -19.31
CA GLN A 30 -22.77 -11.23 -19.97
C GLN A 30 -21.98 -10.16 -19.22
N GLU A 31 -20.80 -10.50 -18.70
CA GLU A 31 -19.90 -9.50 -18.13
C GLU A 31 -19.76 -8.40 -19.16
N ASP A 32 -20.41 -7.28 -18.86
CA ASP A 32 -20.52 -6.20 -19.82
C ASP A 32 -19.10 -5.71 -20.10
N ARG A 33 -18.74 -5.45 -21.37
CA ARG A 33 -17.39 -4.95 -21.68
C ARG A 33 -17.04 -3.69 -20.88
N PHE A 34 -18.07 -2.99 -20.37
CA PHE A 34 -17.99 -1.84 -19.48
C PHE A 34 -17.49 -2.14 -18.06
N THR A 35 -17.68 -3.34 -17.49
CA THR A 35 -17.16 -3.66 -16.14
C THR A 35 -15.63 -3.71 -16.09
N LYS A 36 -14.97 -3.92 -17.23
CA LYS A 36 -13.51 -3.89 -17.35
C LYS A 36 -12.90 -2.50 -17.13
N TYR A 37 -13.69 -1.44 -17.29
CA TYR A 37 -13.23 -0.05 -17.21
C TYR A 37 -13.54 0.62 -15.86
N ILE A 38 -14.27 -0.05 -14.97
CA ILE A 38 -14.60 0.47 -13.64
C ILE A 38 -14.04 -0.51 -12.59
N PRO A 39 -13.03 -0.12 -11.80
CA PRO A 39 -12.48 -0.96 -10.74
C PRO A 39 -13.57 -1.46 -9.79
N GLN A 40 -13.53 -2.73 -9.35
CA GLN A 40 -14.57 -3.33 -8.50
C GLN A 40 -14.79 -2.54 -7.19
N ALA A 41 -13.73 -1.97 -6.62
CA ALA A 41 -13.82 -1.10 -5.44
C ALA A 41 -14.66 0.16 -5.71
N LEU A 42 -14.54 0.74 -6.91
CA LEU A 42 -15.35 1.86 -7.35
C LEU A 42 -16.79 1.41 -7.65
N GLN A 43 -16.99 0.25 -8.28
CA GLN A 43 -18.33 -0.32 -8.50
C GLN A 43 -19.09 -0.50 -7.18
N LYS A 44 -18.45 -1.11 -6.17
CA LYS A 44 -19.06 -1.30 -4.86
C LYS A 44 -19.43 0.03 -4.19
N LYS A 45 -18.55 1.03 -4.26
CA LYS A 45 -18.82 2.35 -3.68
C LYS A 45 -19.89 3.12 -4.49
N LEU A 46 -19.96 2.94 -5.80
CA LEU A 46 -21.03 3.44 -6.68
C LEU A 46 -22.38 2.77 -6.37
N GLU A 47 -22.40 1.47 -6.10
CA GLU A 47 -23.59 0.73 -5.69
C GLU A 47 -24.08 1.16 -4.29
N GLU A 48 -23.15 1.46 -3.38
CA GLU A 48 -23.45 1.99 -2.06
C GLU A 48 -23.96 3.45 -2.14
N SER A 49 -23.33 4.30 -2.97
CA SER A 49 -23.69 5.72 -3.10
C SER A 49 -24.92 5.98 -3.98
N SER A 50 -25.20 5.13 -4.97
CA SER A 50 -26.42 5.21 -5.79
C SER A 50 -27.70 4.97 -4.97
N LYS A 51 -27.61 4.22 -3.86
CA LYS A 51 -28.69 4.11 -2.87
C LYS A 51 -28.91 5.40 -2.07
N LEU A 52 -27.94 6.32 -2.07
CA LEU A 52 -27.89 7.55 -1.28
C LEU A 52 -27.94 8.84 -2.13
N GLY A 53 -27.98 8.75 -3.46
CA GLY A 53 -28.14 9.91 -4.37
C GLY A 53 -26.90 10.37 -5.14
N GLY A 54 -25.85 9.53 -5.24
CA GLY A 54 -24.63 9.80 -6.02
C GLY A 54 -23.36 9.85 -5.15
N ILE A 55 -22.17 9.86 -5.78
CA ILE A 55 -20.90 10.07 -5.05
C ILE A 55 -20.75 11.57 -4.77
N GLU A 56 -20.97 11.99 -3.52
CA GLU A 56 -20.61 13.35 -3.10
C GLU A 56 -19.10 13.58 -3.16
N ASN A 57 -18.72 14.82 -3.48
CA ASN A 57 -17.32 15.25 -3.47
C ASN A 57 -16.75 15.21 -2.04
N GLU A 58 -15.81 14.31 -1.79
CA GLU A 58 -15.21 14.12 -0.47
C GLU A 58 -13.82 14.76 -0.40
N ARG A 59 -13.57 15.56 0.65
CA ARG A 59 -12.22 16.02 0.98
C ARG A 59 -11.46 14.90 1.69
N ARG A 60 -10.32 14.50 1.12
CA ARG A 60 -9.55 13.36 1.62
C ARG A 60 -8.05 13.51 1.37
N ILE A 61 -7.24 12.95 2.27
CA ILE A 61 -5.81 12.74 2.00
C ILE A 61 -5.65 11.51 1.10
N VAL A 62 -5.02 11.70 -0.05
CA VAL A 62 -4.77 10.64 -1.04
C VAL A 62 -3.29 10.65 -1.39
N THR A 63 -2.73 9.47 -1.58
CA THR A 63 -1.41 9.31 -2.20
C THR A 63 -1.60 9.08 -3.70
N ILE A 64 -0.96 9.95 -4.48
CA ILE A 64 -1.09 10.01 -5.93
C ILE A 64 0.21 9.51 -6.52
N LEU A 65 0.12 8.54 -7.44
CA LEU A 65 1.24 7.99 -8.19
C LEU A 65 1.05 8.35 -9.67
N PHE A 66 2.06 8.99 -10.26
CA PHE A 66 2.21 9.13 -11.69
C PHE A 66 3.35 8.22 -12.16
N CYS A 67 3.13 7.49 -13.25
CA CYS A 67 4.15 6.70 -13.93
C CYS A 67 4.11 7.05 -15.40
N ASP A 68 5.27 7.37 -15.98
CA ASP A 68 5.41 7.81 -17.38
C ASP A 68 6.45 6.96 -18.10
N VAL A 69 6.27 6.71 -19.40
CA VAL A 69 7.26 6.01 -20.23
C VAL A 69 8.26 7.03 -20.75
N VAL A 70 9.54 6.84 -20.41
CA VAL A 70 10.57 7.82 -20.73
C VAL A 70 10.82 7.87 -22.24
N GLY A 71 10.84 9.09 -22.80
CA GLY A 71 11.11 9.33 -24.22
C GLY A 71 9.98 8.92 -25.17
N SER A 72 8.81 8.57 -24.63
CA SER A 72 7.62 8.13 -25.37
C SER A 72 7.23 9.02 -26.54
N THR A 73 7.26 10.34 -26.38
CA THR A 73 6.86 11.28 -27.44
C THR A 73 7.80 11.18 -28.65
N GLN A 74 9.10 11.08 -28.42
CA GLN A 74 10.09 10.94 -29.50
C GLN A 74 10.01 9.56 -30.16
N LEU A 75 9.73 8.51 -29.38
CA LEU A 75 9.52 7.17 -29.91
C LEU A 75 8.26 7.12 -30.78
N ALA A 76 7.14 7.67 -30.29
CA ALA A 76 5.87 7.69 -31.00
C ALA A 76 5.92 8.47 -32.32
N GLU A 77 6.70 9.55 -32.42
CA GLU A 77 6.87 10.31 -33.66
C GLU A 77 7.59 9.53 -34.78
N ASN A 78 8.44 8.57 -34.41
CA ASN A 78 9.28 7.83 -35.35
C ASN A 78 8.75 6.41 -35.64
N MET A 79 7.58 6.05 -35.11
CA MET A 79 6.98 4.72 -35.23
C MET A 79 5.61 4.76 -35.88
N ASP A 80 5.21 3.62 -36.45
CA ASP A 80 3.83 3.46 -36.88
C ASP A 80 2.88 3.49 -35.65
N PRO A 81 1.75 4.21 -35.69
CA PRO A 81 0.82 4.29 -34.57
C PRO A 81 0.28 2.94 -34.10
N GLU A 82 0.12 1.96 -34.98
CA GLU A 82 -0.34 0.61 -34.60
C GLU A 82 0.74 -0.13 -33.80
N GLU A 83 1.99 -0.06 -34.25
CA GLU A 83 3.13 -0.64 -33.54
C GLU A 83 3.34 0.01 -32.16
N TRP A 84 3.26 1.35 -32.10
CA TRP A 84 3.36 2.09 -30.83
C TRP A 84 2.26 1.69 -29.84
N THR A 85 1.04 1.49 -30.34
CA THR A 85 -0.10 1.05 -29.52
C THR A 85 0.14 -0.35 -28.94
N GLU A 86 0.74 -1.27 -29.70
CA GLU A 86 1.11 -2.58 -29.19
C GLU A 86 2.18 -2.51 -28.09
N ILE A 87 3.19 -1.65 -28.26
CA ILE A 87 4.27 -1.47 -27.28
C ILE A 87 3.72 -0.93 -25.96
N ILE A 88 2.91 0.14 -26.03
CA ILE A 88 2.28 0.73 -24.84
C ILE A 88 1.36 -0.28 -24.15
N LYS A 89 0.65 -1.11 -24.91
CA LYS A 89 -0.16 -2.18 -24.33
C LYS A 89 0.68 -3.18 -23.54
N VAL A 90 1.81 -3.64 -24.09
CA VAL A 90 2.72 -4.56 -23.36
C VAL A 90 3.27 -3.90 -22.09
N ALA A 91 3.64 -2.61 -22.17
CA ALA A 91 4.08 -1.86 -21.00
C ALA A 91 2.95 -1.81 -19.94
N PHE A 92 1.74 -1.39 -20.31
CA PHE A 92 0.59 -1.26 -19.41
C PHE A 92 0.15 -2.58 -18.80
N ASP A 93 0.14 -3.67 -19.57
CA ASP A 93 -0.15 -5.02 -19.07
C ASP A 93 0.84 -5.45 -17.97
N SER A 94 2.07 -4.89 -17.96
CA SER A 94 3.08 -5.14 -16.91
C SER A 94 3.00 -4.18 -15.71
N ILE A 95 2.69 -2.90 -15.91
CA ILE A 95 2.75 -1.87 -14.85
C ILE A 95 1.42 -1.64 -14.11
N ILE A 96 0.28 -2.01 -14.70
CA ILE A 96 -1.03 -1.89 -14.04
C ILE A 96 -1.22 -2.91 -12.90
N PRO A 97 -0.86 -4.20 -13.04
CA PRO A 97 -1.10 -5.19 -11.99
C PRO A 97 -0.48 -4.85 -10.62
N PRO A 98 0.75 -4.32 -10.52
CA PRO A 98 1.30 -3.84 -9.25
C PRO A 98 0.42 -2.83 -8.51
N VAL A 99 -0.20 -1.89 -9.22
CA VAL A 99 -1.08 -0.88 -8.60
C VAL A 99 -2.25 -1.56 -7.88
N TYR A 100 -2.92 -2.51 -8.55
CA TYR A 100 -4.04 -3.24 -7.95
C TYR A 100 -3.60 -4.23 -6.87
N LYS A 101 -2.41 -4.84 -6.99
CA LYS A 101 -1.84 -5.73 -5.97
C LYS A 101 -1.77 -5.03 -4.60
N TYR A 102 -1.42 -3.74 -4.58
CA TYR A 102 -1.35 -2.94 -3.35
C TYR A 102 -2.63 -2.13 -3.08
N GLU A 103 -3.75 -2.54 -3.68
CA GLU A 103 -5.09 -1.93 -3.53
C GLU A 103 -5.17 -0.46 -3.96
N GLY A 104 -4.26 -0.04 -4.84
CA GLY A 104 -4.37 1.21 -5.56
C GLY A 104 -5.42 1.12 -6.68
N MET A 105 -5.84 2.29 -7.16
CA MET A 105 -6.81 2.42 -8.24
C MET A 105 -6.21 3.24 -9.38
N ILE A 106 -6.28 2.73 -10.61
CA ILE A 106 -5.99 3.51 -11.82
C ILE A 106 -7.12 4.51 -12.02
N ALA A 107 -6.81 5.79 -11.85
CA ALA A 107 -7.78 6.88 -12.06
C ALA A 107 -7.85 7.29 -13.53
N ARG A 108 -6.72 7.28 -14.23
CA ARG A 108 -6.66 7.66 -15.65
C ARG A 108 -5.45 7.06 -16.36
N LEU A 109 -5.64 6.67 -17.61
CA LEU A 109 -4.57 6.44 -18.58
C LEU A 109 -4.46 7.66 -19.50
N MET A 110 -3.27 8.20 -19.69
CA MET A 110 -3.01 9.47 -20.39
C MET A 110 -2.00 9.23 -21.51
N GLY A 111 -2.41 8.49 -22.54
CA GLY A 111 -1.49 8.05 -23.60
C GLY A 111 -0.55 6.97 -23.07
N ASP A 112 0.65 7.39 -22.69
CA ASP A 112 1.77 6.59 -22.18
C ASP A 112 1.99 6.72 -20.67
N ALA A 113 1.27 7.64 -20.02
CA ALA A 113 1.32 7.84 -18.58
C ALA A 113 0.12 7.21 -17.85
N ILE A 114 0.35 6.79 -16.61
CA ILE A 114 -0.67 6.27 -15.70
C ILE A 114 -0.78 7.21 -14.49
N LEU A 115 -2.03 7.53 -14.13
CA LEU A 115 -2.39 8.18 -12.88
C LEU A 115 -3.12 7.18 -11.97
N ALA A 116 -2.56 6.93 -10.79
CA ALA A 116 -3.14 6.05 -9.79
C ALA A 116 -3.34 6.76 -8.44
N PHE A 117 -4.38 6.34 -7.72
CA PHE A 117 -4.69 6.81 -6.36
C PHE A 117 -4.62 5.66 -5.37
N PHE A 118 -4.01 5.94 -4.22
CA PHE A 118 -4.04 5.13 -3.00
C PHE A 118 -4.71 5.98 -1.94
N GLY A 119 -5.74 5.46 -1.29
CA GLY A 119 -6.59 6.24 -0.41
C GLY A 119 -7.94 6.66 -1.00
N ALA A 120 -8.18 6.37 -2.27
CA ALA A 120 -9.47 6.55 -2.91
C ALA A 120 -9.73 5.44 -3.94
N PRO A 121 -10.94 4.84 -3.99
CA PRO A 121 -12.13 5.17 -3.20
C PRO A 121 -12.11 4.62 -1.76
N ILE A 122 -11.22 3.65 -1.50
CA ILE A 122 -10.98 3.01 -0.20
C ILE A 122 -9.70 3.58 0.40
N SER A 123 -9.68 3.82 1.71
CA SER A 123 -8.53 4.37 2.43
C SER A 123 -7.91 3.40 3.40
N HIS A 124 -6.59 3.47 3.49
CA HIS A 124 -5.77 2.72 4.42
C HIS A 124 -4.77 3.66 5.11
N GLU A 125 -4.37 3.32 6.34
CA GLU A 125 -3.36 4.12 7.06
C GLU A 125 -1.97 4.06 6.41
N ASP A 126 -1.73 3.05 5.58
CA ASP A 126 -0.47 2.73 4.90
C ASP A 126 -0.51 3.04 3.39
N ASP A 127 -1.49 3.83 2.90
CA ASP A 127 -1.58 4.21 1.48
C ASP A 127 -0.28 4.83 0.89
N PRO A 128 0.49 5.67 1.62
CA PRO A 128 1.81 6.11 1.16
C PRO A 128 2.81 4.97 0.94
N GLU A 129 2.77 3.96 1.82
CA GLU A 129 3.67 2.80 1.80
C GLU A 129 3.31 1.90 0.61
N ARG A 130 2.01 1.62 0.43
CA ARG A 130 1.45 0.87 -0.70
C ARG A 130 1.80 1.49 -2.05
N ALA A 131 1.72 2.81 -2.17
CA ALA A 131 2.08 3.51 -3.41
C ALA A 131 3.57 3.33 -3.76
N VAL A 132 4.45 3.39 -2.76
CA VAL A 132 5.90 3.20 -2.96
C VAL A 132 6.22 1.75 -3.31
N LEU A 133 5.59 0.78 -2.64
CA LEU A 133 5.72 -0.64 -2.98
C LEU A 133 5.22 -0.94 -4.39
N ALA A 134 4.08 -0.36 -4.78
CA ALA A 134 3.59 -0.45 -6.15
C ALA A 134 4.59 0.15 -7.14
N GLY A 135 5.19 1.30 -6.82
CA GLY A 135 6.23 1.92 -7.63
C GLY A 135 7.45 1.00 -7.83
N ILE A 136 7.92 0.33 -6.78
CA ILE A 136 9.05 -0.60 -6.86
C ILE A 136 8.71 -1.78 -7.78
N ASP A 137 7.55 -2.41 -7.58
CA ASP A 137 7.08 -3.51 -8.42
C ASP A 137 6.87 -3.06 -9.88
N ILE A 138 6.45 -1.80 -10.11
CA ILE A 138 6.34 -1.20 -11.46
C ILE A 138 7.71 -1.11 -12.12
N LEU A 139 8.74 -0.60 -11.43
CA LEU A 139 10.10 -0.52 -11.98
C LEU A 139 10.63 -1.90 -12.36
N GLU A 140 10.42 -2.91 -11.51
CA GLU A 140 10.83 -4.28 -11.79
C GLU A 140 10.06 -4.87 -12.99
N ALA A 141 8.75 -4.66 -13.06
CA ALA A 141 7.91 -5.12 -14.15
C ALA A 141 8.25 -4.44 -15.50
N ALA A 142 8.50 -3.13 -15.47
CA ALA A 142 8.92 -2.35 -16.62
C ALA A 142 10.28 -2.82 -17.16
N SER A 143 11.24 -3.12 -16.28
CA SER A 143 12.53 -3.69 -16.68
C SER A 143 12.37 -5.03 -17.41
N LYS A 144 11.48 -5.90 -16.90
CA LYS A 144 11.18 -7.19 -17.55
C LYS A 144 10.47 -7.03 -18.89
N SER A 145 9.50 -6.13 -19.00
CA SER A 145 8.79 -5.88 -20.25
C SER A 145 9.66 -5.19 -21.29
N SER A 146 10.63 -4.37 -20.87
CA SER A 146 11.64 -3.76 -21.74
C SER A 146 12.45 -4.81 -22.50
N VAL A 147 12.81 -5.94 -21.88
CA VAL A 147 13.48 -7.06 -22.58
C VAL A 147 12.62 -7.61 -23.71
N ILE A 148 11.33 -7.86 -23.44
CA ILE A 148 10.37 -8.37 -24.44
C ILE A 148 10.21 -7.37 -25.59
N ILE A 149 10.11 -6.07 -25.25
CA ILE A 149 9.93 -5.01 -26.23
C ILE A 149 11.17 -4.85 -27.11
N ARG A 150 12.37 -4.94 -26.52
CA ARG A 150 13.63 -4.93 -27.25
C ARG A 150 13.73 -6.10 -28.23
N GLU A 151 13.32 -7.31 -27.82
CA GLU A 151 13.36 -8.49 -28.69
C GLU A 151 12.42 -8.37 -29.89
N LYS A 152 11.21 -7.83 -29.71
CA LYS A 152 10.20 -7.78 -30.78
C LYS A 152 10.29 -6.52 -31.65
N TRP A 153 10.66 -5.37 -31.10
CA TRP A 153 10.68 -4.08 -31.81
C TRP A 153 12.06 -3.41 -31.85
N GLY A 154 13.08 -3.93 -31.16
CA GLY A 154 14.43 -3.35 -31.16
C GLY A 154 14.56 -2.04 -30.38
N ILE A 155 13.61 -1.77 -29.46
CA ILE A 155 13.53 -0.51 -28.70
C ILE A 155 13.64 -0.79 -27.20
N ASP A 156 14.30 0.14 -26.52
CA ASP A 156 14.35 0.17 -25.07
C ASP A 156 13.31 1.13 -24.51
N ILE A 157 12.51 0.60 -23.59
CA ILE A 157 11.60 1.41 -22.78
C ILE A 157 12.04 1.40 -21.33
N ASP A 158 11.82 2.51 -20.65
CA ASP A 158 12.00 2.64 -19.22
C ASP A 158 10.90 3.58 -18.70
N VAL A 159 10.70 3.60 -17.39
CA VAL A 159 9.67 4.40 -16.75
C VAL A 159 10.26 5.28 -15.65
N ARG A 160 9.55 6.33 -15.29
CA ARG A 160 9.86 7.14 -14.11
C ARG A 160 8.59 7.39 -13.32
N ILE A 161 8.73 7.49 -12.01
CA ILE A 161 7.58 7.49 -11.10
C ILE A 161 7.66 8.68 -10.15
N GLY A 162 6.55 9.40 -10.02
CA GLY A 162 6.37 10.50 -9.08
C GLY A 162 5.25 10.22 -8.10
N ILE A 163 5.52 10.38 -6.80
CA ILE A 163 4.53 10.13 -5.75
C ILE A 163 4.39 11.33 -4.83
N ASN A 164 3.14 11.69 -4.51
CA ASN A 164 2.84 12.71 -3.52
C ASN A 164 1.59 12.36 -2.71
N THR A 165 1.65 12.61 -1.40
CA THR A 165 0.53 12.48 -0.47
C THR A 165 0.02 13.87 -0.12
N GLY A 166 -1.27 14.11 -0.31
CA GLY A 166 -1.86 15.42 -0.03
C GLY A 166 -3.38 15.44 -0.05
N LEU A 167 -3.93 16.58 0.40
CA LEU A 167 -5.36 16.81 0.42
C LEU A 167 -5.89 17.05 -1.00
N VAL A 168 -6.93 16.31 -1.36
CA VAL A 168 -7.67 16.46 -2.60
C VAL A 168 -9.17 16.40 -2.32
N VAL A 169 -9.96 16.88 -3.27
CA VAL A 169 -11.39 16.60 -3.36
C VAL A 169 -11.56 15.47 -4.37
N VAL A 170 -12.09 14.32 -3.95
CA VAL A 170 -12.34 13.19 -4.83
C VAL A 170 -13.84 13.03 -5.03
N GLY A 171 -14.26 12.81 -6.26
CA GLY A 171 -15.66 12.56 -6.57
C GLY A 171 -15.88 12.36 -8.05
N GLU A 172 -17.15 12.22 -8.40
CA GLU A 172 -17.61 12.25 -9.78
C GLU A 172 -17.56 13.70 -10.28
N ILE A 173 -16.66 13.96 -11.21
CA ILE A 173 -16.47 15.29 -11.79
C ILE A 173 -16.80 15.19 -13.27
N GLY A 174 -17.71 16.05 -13.72
CA GLY A 174 -18.24 15.97 -15.06
C GLY A 174 -19.56 16.71 -15.26
N SER A 175 -20.21 16.41 -16.37
CA SER A 175 -21.58 16.84 -16.68
C SER A 175 -22.43 15.61 -16.96
N ASP A 176 -23.73 15.79 -17.18
CA ASP A 176 -24.67 14.72 -17.53
C ASP A 176 -24.22 13.85 -18.73
N LEU A 177 -23.29 14.35 -19.55
CA LEU A 177 -22.74 13.68 -20.74
C LEU A 177 -21.44 12.89 -20.50
N ARG A 178 -20.68 13.21 -19.46
CA ARG A 178 -19.39 12.54 -19.13
C ARG A 178 -19.07 12.76 -17.67
N VAL A 179 -18.98 11.66 -16.93
CA VAL A 179 -18.61 11.62 -15.51
C VAL A 179 -17.30 10.85 -15.36
N GLU A 180 -16.31 11.46 -14.72
CA GLU A 180 -15.06 10.80 -14.37
C GLU A 180 -14.84 10.86 -12.86
N TYR A 181 -14.55 9.71 -12.25
CA TYR A 181 -14.09 9.69 -10.88
C TYR A 181 -12.64 10.15 -10.85
N THR A 182 -12.42 11.38 -10.39
CA THR A 182 -11.08 11.97 -10.34
C THR A 182 -10.90 12.76 -9.05
N ALA A 183 -9.64 13.06 -8.75
CA ALA A 183 -9.30 13.99 -7.70
C ALA A 183 -9.12 15.39 -8.29
N MET A 184 -9.41 16.42 -7.51
CA MET A 184 -9.04 17.81 -7.74
C MET A 184 -8.23 18.31 -6.57
N GLY A 185 -7.09 18.92 -6.88
CA GLY A 185 -6.23 19.52 -5.87
C GLY A 185 -4.81 19.68 -6.37
N ASP A 186 -4.12 20.62 -5.74
CA ASP A 186 -2.72 20.91 -6.02
C ASP A 186 -1.79 19.69 -5.79
N ALA A 187 -2.21 18.73 -4.95
CA ALA A 187 -1.48 17.49 -4.72
C ALA A 187 -1.24 16.67 -6.00
N ILE A 188 -2.13 16.74 -6.99
CA ILE A 188 -2.01 16.04 -8.29
C ILE A 188 -0.92 16.68 -9.14
N ASN A 189 -0.94 18.01 -9.22
CA ASN A 189 0.08 18.76 -9.95
C ASN A 189 1.47 18.55 -9.35
N ILE A 190 1.56 18.46 -8.02
CA ILE A 190 2.82 18.13 -7.34
C ILE A 190 3.27 16.71 -7.71
N ALA A 191 2.38 15.72 -7.71
CA ALA A 191 2.73 14.34 -8.06
C ALA A 191 3.25 14.22 -9.51
N SER A 192 2.54 14.84 -10.47
CA SER A 192 2.99 14.92 -11.86
C SER A 192 4.34 15.65 -11.98
N ARG A 193 4.55 16.70 -11.18
CA ARG A 193 5.85 17.37 -11.16
C ARG A 193 6.97 16.48 -10.63
N MET A 194 6.71 15.66 -9.61
CA MET A 194 7.69 14.69 -9.10
C MET A 194 8.08 13.68 -10.17
N GLU A 195 7.12 13.18 -10.94
CA GLU A 195 7.35 12.27 -12.05
C GLU A 195 8.21 12.95 -13.12
N SER A 196 7.84 14.15 -13.57
CA SER A 196 8.56 14.86 -14.63
C SER A 196 10.02 15.19 -14.31
N THR A 197 10.36 15.32 -13.01
CA THR A 197 11.72 15.61 -12.53
C THR A 197 12.47 14.37 -12.06
N ALA A 198 11.81 13.21 -11.99
CA ALA A 198 12.44 11.98 -11.57
C ALA A 198 13.45 11.52 -12.61
N GLU A 199 14.54 10.91 -12.12
CA GLU A 199 15.47 10.21 -12.98
C GLU A 199 14.80 8.97 -13.57
N THR A 200 15.16 8.61 -14.80
CA THR A 200 14.74 7.37 -15.46
C THR A 200 15.01 6.15 -14.57
N GLY A 201 14.03 5.25 -14.44
CA GLY A 201 14.15 4.03 -13.64
C GLY A 201 14.08 4.28 -12.14
N THR A 202 13.53 5.41 -11.69
CA THR A 202 13.50 5.79 -10.27
C THR A 202 12.14 6.27 -9.80
N ILE A 203 11.98 6.30 -8.47
CA ILE A 203 10.79 6.83 -7.78
C ILE A 203 11.19 8.09 -7.03
N GLN A 204 10.55 9.20 -7.35
CA GLN A 204 10.69 10.45 -6.63
C GLN A 204 9.45 10.76 -5.79
N VAL A 205 9.67 11.08 -4.52
CA VAL A 205 8.60 11.40 -3.57
C VAL A 205 8.79 12.78 -2.93
N THR A 206 7.68 13.39 -2.52
CA THR A 206 7.72 14.65 -1.76
C THR A 206 8.06 14.43 -0.29
N GLN A 207 8.47 15.51 0.39
CA GLN A 207 8.59 15.56 1.85
C GLN A 207 7.35 15.06 2.60
N ASN A 208 6.15 15.29 2.07
CA ASN A 208 4.92 14.85 2.71
C ASN A 208 4.84 13.32 2.70
N THR A 209 5.01 12.70 1.55
CA THR A 209 5.06 11.22 1.43
C THR A 209 6.20 10.64 2.25
N PHE A 210 7.40 11.25 2.19
CA PHE A 210 8.57 10.79 2.94
C PHE A 210 8.31 10.65 4.45
N LYS A 211 7.61 11.60 5.08
CA LYS A 211 7.27 11.54 6.51
C LYS A 211 6.46 10.29 6.89
N HIS A 212 5.73 9.71 5.94
CA HIS A 212 4.91 8.53 6.17
C HIS A 212 5.63 7.22 5.88
N ILE A 213 6.79 7.26 5.21
CA ILE A 213 7.47 6.06 4.69
C ILE A 213 8.94 5.95 5.11
N SER A 214 9.51 6.99 5.73
CA SER A 214 10.95 7.08 6.09
C SER A 214 11.46 5.93 6.96
N TYR A 215 10.57 5.33 7.75
CA TYR A 215 10.89 4.21 8.63
C TYR A 215 10.98 2.87 7.89
N LEU A 216 10.47 2.77 6.65
CA LEU A 216 10.42 1.53 5.85
C LEU A 216 11.35 1.52 4.64
N PHE A 217 11.78 2.67 4.16
CA PHE A 217 12.60 2.75 2.94
C PHE A 217 13.87 3.54 3.18
N ASP A 218 14.95 3.08 2.54
CA ASP A 218 16.15 3.86 2.36
C ASP A 218 15.90 4.88 1.25
N VAL A 219 16.22 6.13 1.54
CA VAL A 219 15.96 7.24 0.63
C VAL A 219 17.18 8.15 0.51
N GLU A 220 17.32 8.78 -0.64
CA GLU A 220 18.30 9.82 -0.89
C GLU A 220 17.58 11.16 -1.03
N LYS A 221 18.08 12.22 -0.38
CA LYS A 221 17.53 13.56 -0.53
C LYS A 221 18.08 14.20 -1.82
N ILE A 222 17.22 14.39 -2.82
CA ILE A 222 17.63 14.91 -4.13
C ILE A 222 17.81 16.43 -4.09
N GLY A 223 16.93 17.14 -3.36
CA GLY A 223 17.01 18.59 -3.27
C GLY A 223 15.65 19.25 -3.10
N ARG A 224 15.49 20.44 -3.68
CA ARG A 224 14.21 21.16 -3.70
C ARG A 224 13.78 21.39 -5.15
N VAL A 225 12.53 21.07 -5.45
CA VAL A 225 11.93 21.21 -6.78
C VAL A 225 10.92 22.34 -6.76
N GLU A 226 11.04 23.25 -7.72
CA GLU A 226 10.04 24.27 -7.97
C GLU A 226 8.81 23.67 -8.66
N VAL A 227 7.65 23.97 -8.09
CA VAL A 227 6.34 23.58 -8.64
C VAL A 227 5.58 24.85 -8.98
N LYS A 228 5.06 24.92 -10.20
CA LYS A 228 4.30 26.09 -10.68
C LYS A 228 3.11 26.35 -9.75
N GLY A 229 2.98 27.58 -9.26
CA GLY A 229 1.91 27.97 -8.34
C GLY A 229 2.21 27.79 -6.86
N LYS A 230 3.41 27.30 -6.50
CA LYS A 230 3.90 27.29 -5.11
C LYS A 230 4.85 28.45 -4.85
N SER A 231 4.72 29.04 -3.66
CA SER A 231 5.65 30.04 -3.14
C SER A 231 7.01 29.43 -2.81
N ASP A 232 7.01 28.23 -2.24
CA ASP A 232 8.19 27.57 -1.70
C ASP A 232 8.54 26.29 -2.48
N PRO A 233 9.82 26.11 -2.85
CA PRO A 233 10.30 24.85 -3.41
C PRO A 233 10.08 23.68 -2.45
N ILE A 234 9.58 22.58 -2.99
CA ILE A 234 9.25 21.36 -2.25
C ILE A 234 10.49 20.50 -2.12
N THR A 235 10.83 20.06 -0.91
CA THR A 235 11.92 19.09 -0.70
C THR A 235 11.51 17.71 -1.21
N THR A 236 12.39 17.06 -1.96
CA THR A 236 12.13 15.78 -2.63
C THR A 236 13.19 14.73 -2.31
N TYR A 237 12.78 13.47 -2.46
CA TYR A 237 13.55 12.30 -2.10
C TYR A 237 13.45 11.24 -3.20
N LYS A 238 14.53 10.52 -3.45
CA LYS A 238 14.59 9.33 -4.30
C LYS A 238 14.46 8.10 -3.41
N ILE A 239 13.58 7.17 -3.78
CA ILE A 239 13.52 5.87 -3.10
C ILE A 239 14.65 4.99 -3.62
N LEU A 240 15.40 4.37 -2.70
CA LEU A 240 16.50 3.46 -3.03
C LEU A 240 16.05 2.00 -2.89
N ASN A 241 15.74 1.57 -1.66
CA ASN A 241 15.38 0.19 -1.35
C ASN A 241 14.40 0.14 -0.18
N GLN A 242 13.71 -0.99 -0.05
CA GLN A 242 12.99 -1.32 1.17
C GLN A 242 13.99 -1.78 2.26
N LYS A 243 13.85 -1.25 3.48
CA LYS A 243 14.67 -1.65 4.62
C LYS A 243 14.39 -3.10 5.01
N GLN A 244 15.44 -3.83 5.39
CA GLN A 244 15.31 -5.23 5.82
C GLN A 244 14.61 -5.37 7.18
N THR A 245 14.64 -4.33 8.02
CA THR A 245 13.97 -4.32 9.33
C THR A 245 12.78 -3.36 9.30
N THR A 246 11.60 -3.86 9.62
CA THR A 246 10.36 -3.09 9.69
C THR A 246 9.92 -2.91 11.13
N ASP A 247 10.69 -2.21 11.96
CA ASP A 247 10.17 -1.74 13.26
C ASP A 247 9.05 -0.74 12.98
N LYS A 248 7.79 -1.19 12.89
CA LYS A 248 6.67 -0.28 12.67
C LYS A 248 6.39 0.51 13.95
N THR A 249 6.77 -0.02 15.11
CA THR A 249 6.83 0.71 16.37
C THR A 249 7.62 2.02 16.26
N LYS A 250 8.71 2.08 15.47
CA LYS A 250 9.49 3.32 15.26
C LYS A 250 8.68 4.47 14.67
N LYS A 251 7.67 4.19 13.83
CA LYS A 251 6.73 5.19 13.29
C LYS A 251 6.06 6.01 14.41
N TYR A 252 5.89 5.39 15.58
CA TYR A 252 5.15 5.93 16.71
C TYR A 252 6.05 6.31 17.89
N THR A 253 7.29 5.83 18.00
CA THR A 253 8.22 6.26 19.06
C THR A 253 8.78 7.67 18.81
N ASP A 254 8.96 8.06 17.55
CA ASP A 254 9.59 9.34 17.17
C ASP A 254 8.62 10.55 17.19
N ARG A 255 7.40 10.38 17.71
CA ARG A 255 6.40 11.47 17.77
C ARG A 255 6.38 12.13 19.15
N GLU A 256 6.56 13.45 19.17
CA GLU A 256 6.59 14.34 20.36
C GLU A 256 5.26 14.50 21.12
N SER A 257 4.17 13.85 20.71
CA SER A 257 2.88 13.98 21.39
C SER A 257 2.88 13.26 22.72
N VAL A 258 2.42 13.91 23.79
CA VAL A 258 2.24 13.29 25.10
C VAL A 258 1.16 12.21 25.03
N PHE A 259 1.45 11.01 25.56
CA PHE A 259 0.47 9.95 25.72
C PHE A 259 -0.36 10.17 27.00
N VAL A 260 -1.69 10.16 26.88
CA VAL A 260 -2.59 10.59 27.97
C VAL A 260 -3.78 9.63 28.08
N GLY A 261 -4.17 9.28 29.31
CA GLY A 261 -5.47 8.68 29.61
C GLY A 261 -5.61 7.22 29.20
N ARG A 262 -4.50 6.47 29.23
CA ARG A 262 -4.38 5.05 28.86
C ARG A 262 -3.55 4.24 29.86
N GLU A 263 -3.50 4.72 31.10
CA GLU A 263 -2.70 4.15 32.17
C GLU A 263 -3.19 2.76 32.56
N GLU A 264 -4.50 2.51 32.50
CA GLU A 264 -5.09 1.20 32.76
C GLU A 264 -4.65 0.16 31.73
N GLU A 265 -4.71 0.48 30.43
CA GLU A 265 -4.30 -0.43 29.37
C GLU A 265 -2.78 -0.69 29.38
N LEU A 266 -1.97 0.33 29.67
CA LEU A 266 -0.53 0.14 29.87
C LEU A 266 -0.25 -0.78 31.07
N ASN A 267 -0.97 -0.61 32.17
CA ASN A 267 -0.82 -1.47 33.35
C ASN A 267 -1.19 -2.93 33.05
N LEU A 268 -2.23 -3.17 32.23
CA LEU A 268 -2.56 -4.52 31.77
C LEU A 268 -1.41 -5.16 30.97
N LEU A 269 -0.79 -4.41 30.04
CA LEU A 269 0.37 -4.91 29.28
C LEU A 269 1.57 -5.21 30.20
N ASN A 270 1.80 -4.38 31.21
CA ASN A 270 2.84 -4.61 32.22
C ASN A 270 2.61 -5.87 33.05
N ILE A 271 1.37 -6.14 33.47
CA ILE A 271 1.02 -7.38 34.18
C ILE A 271 1.29 -8.60 33.31
N MET A 272 1.04 -8.50 32.00
CA MET A 272 1.31 -9.58 31.05
C MET A 272 2.80 -9.82 30.87
N LEU A 273 3.60 -8.76 30.84
CA LEU A 273 5.06 -8.86 30.83
C LEU A 273 5.57 -9.58 32.07
N ASP A 274 5.11 -9.18 33.26
CA ASP A 274 5.47 -9.82 34.52
C ASP A 274 5.14 -11.32 34.53
N ASN A 275 4.07 -11.73 33.86
CA ASN A 275 3.70 -13.14 33.72
C ASN A 275 4.68 -13.88 32.80
N VAL A 276 5.05 -13.26 31.66
CA VAL A 276 6.02 -13.82 30.71
C VAL A 276 7.38 -14.00 31.37
N GLU A 277 7.85 -13.01 32.14
CA GLU A 277 9.10 -13.11 32.92
C GLU A 277 9.06 -14.25 33.95
N LYS A 278 7.88 -14.58 34.50
CA LYS A 278 7.66 -15.72 35.40
C LYS A 278 7.49 -17.06 34.66
N GLY A 279 7.68 -17.09 33.34
CA GLY A 279 7.54 -18.29 32.50
C GLY A 279 6.09 -18.63 32.14
N THR A 280 5.14 -17.73 32.37
CA THR A 280 3.73 -17.92 32.00
C THR A 280 3.39 -17.11 30.75
N GLY A 281 3.13 -17.80 29.64
CA GLY A 281 2.73 -17.16 28.39
C GLY A 281 1.44 -16.34 28.53
N SER A 282 1.35 -15.23 27.82
CA SER A 282 0.20 -14.32 27.81
C SER A 282 -0.16 -13.90 26.39
N ILE A 283 -1.44 -13.70 26.10
CA ILE A 283 -1.94 -13.24 24.78
C ILE A 283 -2.82 -12.02 25.00
N CYS A 284 -2.48 -10.91 24.34
CA CYS A 284 -3.24 -9.66 24.38
C CYS A 284 -3.92 -9.40 23.03
N TRP A 285 -5.19 -8.99 23.06
CA TRP A 285 -5.90 -8.52 21.88
C TRP A 285 -6.28 -7.04 22.05
N ILE A 286 -5.70 -6.17 21.22
CA ILE A 286 -5.95 -4.73 21.27
C ILE A 286 -6.93 -4.37 20.14
N ALA A 287 -8.17 -4.02 20.50
CA ALA A 287 -9.22 -3.62 19.57
C ALA A 287 -9.73 -2.20 19.86
N GLY A 288 -10.27 -1.55 18.84
CA GLY A 288 -10.82 -0.20 18.94
C GLY A 288 -10.91 0.48 17.57
N GLU A 289 -11.57 1.62 17.52
CA GLU A 289 -11.77 2.39 16.30
C GLU A 289 -10.45 2.82 15.64
N ALA A 290 -10.48 3.11 14.34
CA ALA A 290 -9.33 3.65 13.62
C ALA A 290 -8.90 4.99 14.24
N GLY A 291 -7.59 5.25 14.35
CA GLY A 291 -7.07 6.47 14.97
C GLY A 291 -7.16 6.58 16.50
N ILE A 292 -7.79 5.63 17.21
CA ILE A 292 -7.95 5.68 18.68
C ILE A 292 -6.63 5.54 19.48
N GLY A 293 -5.50 5.29 18.80
CA GLY A 293 -4.17 5.20 19.40
C GLY A 293 -3.67 3.78 19.72
N LYS A 294 -4.26 2.72 19.15
CA LYS A 294 -3.84 1.32 19.38
C LYS A 294 -2.33 1.10 19.15
N SER A 295 -1.81 1.53 18.00
CA SER A 295 -0.38 1.40 17.70
C SER A 295 0.49 2.29 18.56
N ARG A 296 -0.02 3.44 19.02
CA ARG A 296 0.69 4.30 19.97
C ARG A 296 0.76 3.64 21.36
N LEU A 297 -0.29 2.97 21.83
CA LEU A 297 -0.26 2.21 23.08
C LEU A 297 0.83 1.12 23.04
N VAL A 298 0.94 0.38 21.94
CA VAL A 298 2.00 -0.63 21.75
C VAL A 298 3.38 0.03 21.73
N ALA A 299 3.53 1.15 21.04
CA ALA A 299 4.80 1.88 20.98
C ALA A 299 5.21 2.46 22.34
N GLU A 300 4.27 2.96 23.14
CA GLU A 300 4.54 3.45 24.50
C GLU A 300 4.94 2.31 25.44
N PHE A 301 4.22 1.19 25.36
CA PHE A 301 4.62 -0.01 26.10
C PHE A 301 6.02 -0.47 25.70
N TYR A 302 6.32 -0.53 24.40
CA TYR A 302 7.65 -0.84 23.87
C TYR A 302 8.71 0.14 24.40
N SER A 303 8.48 1.45 24.30
CA SER A 303 9.38 2.47 24.84
C SER A 303 9.60 2.31 26.35
N SER A 304 8.57 1.93 27.11
CA SER A 304 8.68 1.67 28.56
C SER A 304 9.57 0.46 28.92
N LEU A 305 9.88 -0.41 27.95
CA LEU A 305 10.84 -1.51 28.14
C LEU A 305 12.29 -1.02 28.14
N PHE A 306 12.57 0.12 27.50
CA PHE A 306 13.93 0.67 27.33
C PHE A 306 14.16 1.98 28.11
N LEU A 307 13.11 2.55 28.69
CA LEU A 307 13.20 3.68 29.62
C LEU A 307 13.51 3.13 31.02
N GLU A 308 14.78 3.18 31.43
CA GLU A 308 15.17 2.94 32.81
C GLU A 308 14.61 4.03 33.74
N ASP A 309 13.53 3.70 34.45
CA ASP A 309 13.28 4.12 35.85
C ASP A 309 11.94 3.53 36.34
N ARG A 310 11.88 2.21 36.54
CA ARG A 310 10.91 1.64 37.50
C ARG A 310 11.55 1.63 38.88
N VAL A 311 11.38 2.76 39.54
CA VAL A 311 11.47 3.00 40.99
C VAL A 311 11.23 1.71 41.80
N HIS A 312 12.26 1.29 42.56
CA HIS A 312 12.25 0.24 43.60
C HIS A 312 12.53 -1.23 43.20
N ARG A 313 13.75 -1.53 42.76
CA ARG A 313 14.45 -2.73 43.25
C ARG A 313 15.82 -2.34 43.80
N SER A 314 16.06 -2.82 45.01
CA SER A 314 17.16 -2.50 45.92
C SER A 314 18.55 -2.79 45.33
N PHE A 315 19.50 -1.91 45.68
CA PHE A 315 20.96 -2.03 45.52
C PHE A 315 21.49 -3.47 45.63
N GLN A 316 21.92 -4.05 44.50
CA GLN A 316 23.25 -4.61 44.28
C GLN A 316 23.36 -5.15 42.85
N GLU A 317 24.45 -4.74 42.17
CA GLU A 317 24.95 -5.23 40.87
C GLU A 317 24.02 -5.06 39.65
N TYR A 318 24.21 -3.94 38.95
CA TYR A 318 23.63 -3.69 37.63
C TYR A 318 24.65 -4.07 36.54
N ASP A 319 24.27 -5.06 35.73
CA ASP A 319 24.92 -5.45 34.48
C ASP A 319 24.01 -5.01 33.31
N PRO A 320 24.46 -4.09 32.41
CA PRO A 320 23.69 -3.60 31.27
C PRO A 320 23.32 -4.67 30.23
N LEU A 321 23.81 -5.91 30.36
CA LEU A 321 23.50 -7.05 29.48
C LEU A 321 22.27 -7.86 29.93
N SER A 322 21.56 -7.45 30.99
CA SER A 322 20.58 -8.29 31.69
C SER A 322 19.10 -8.13 31.26
N SER A 323 18.72 -7.17 30.41
CA SER A 323 17.33 -7.05 29.95
C SER A 323 17.02 -8.06 28.81
N LYS A 324 16.73 -9.32 29.17
CA LYS A 324 16.43 -10.45 28.27
C LYS A 324 15.06 -10.42 27.58
N ILE A 325 14.52 -9.24 27.27
CA ILE A 325 13.22 -9.14 26.58
C ILE A 325 13.46 -8.95 25.09
N TYR A 326 13.35 -10.04 24.32
CA TYR A 326 13.34 -9.96 22.87
C TYR A 326 11.97 -9.51 22.35
N TRP A 327 11.95 -8.41 21.60
CA TRP A 327 10.74 -7.90 20.96
C TRP A 327 10.73 -8.27 19.48
N PHE A 328 9.67 -8.95 19.04
CA PHE A 328 9.47 -9.31 17.64
C PHE A 328 8.16 -8.73 17.14
N GLU A 329 8.22 -7.99 16.04
CA GLU A 329 7.05 -7.45 15.37
C GLU A 329 6.84 -8.16 14.03
N THR A 330 5.65 -8.71 13.80
CA THR A 330 5.25 -9.23 12.49
C THR A 330 3.84 -8.77 12.17
N GLY A 331 3.52 -8.66 10.88
CA GLY A 331 2.22 -8.18 10.41
C GLY A 331 1.61 -9.13 9.40
N ALA A 332 0.28 -9.20 9.41
CA ALA A 332 -0.49 -9.69 8.26
C ALA A 332 -0.84 -8.50 7.38
N LEU A 333 -0.19 -8.37 6.22
CA LEU A 333 -0.48 -7.28 5.29
C LEU A 333 -1.70 -7.64 4.43
N PRO A 334 -2.65 -6.73 4.19
CA PRO A 334 -3.86 -7.03 3.40
C PRO A 334 -3.55 -7.50 1.97
N TYR A 335 -2.40 -7.12 1.42
CA TYR A 335 -1.92 -7.54 0.09
C TYR A 335 -1.09 -8.84 0.10
N GLN A 336 -1.01 -9.53 1.24
CA GLN A 336 -0.36 -10.84 1.38
C GLN A 336 -1.37 -11.98 1.61
N VAL A 337 -2.67 -11.74 1.41
CA VAL A 337 -3.74 -12.72 1.67
C VAL A 337 -3.61 -14.00 0.83
N SER A 338 -2.96 -13.91 -0.33
CA SER A 338 -2.66 -15.07 -1.18
C SER A 338 -1.33 -15.78 -0.84
N SER A 339 -0.60 -15.34 0.18
CA SER A 339 0.66 -15.93 0.63
C SER A 339 0.42 -16.71 1.93
N PRO A 340 0.29 -18.05 1.87
CA PRO A 340 0.11 -18.87 3.05
C PRO A 340 1.23 -18.62 4.05
N PHE A 341 0.88 -18.55 5.34
CA PHE A 341 1.85 -18.36 6.44
C PHE A 341 2.68 -17.07 6.37
N SER A 342 2.25 -16.06 5.61
CA SER A 342 3.02 -14.81 5.44
C SER A 342 3.51 -14.17 6.76
N PRO A 343 2.71 -14.07 7.84
CA PRO A 343 3.21 -13.54 9.12
C PRO A 343 4.32 -14.39 9.75
N ILE A 344 4.27 -15.71 9.56
CA ILE A 344 5.29 -16.65 10.05
C ILE A 344 6.54 -16.53 9.18
N ILE A 345 6.39 -16.51 7.85
CA ILE A 345 7.52 -16.32 6.93
C ILE A 345 8.24 -15.01 7.23
N HIS A 346 7.50 -13.92 7.42
CA HIS A 346 8.06 -12.62 7.76
C HIS A 346 8.82 -12.65 9.10
N PHE A 347 8.25 -13.30 10.11
CA PHE A 347 8.94 -13.54 11.38
C PHE A 347 10.25 -14.32 11.17
N PHE A 348 10.23 -15.40 10.37
CA PHE A 348 11.43 -16.20 10.12
C PHE A 348 12.50 -15.43 9.34
N VAL A 349 12.11 -14.69 8.31
CA VAL A 349 13.01 -13.83 7.52
C VAL A 349 13.68 -12.80 8.42
N GLN A 350 12.90 -12.06 9.21
CA GLN A 350 13.44 -11.01 10.07
C GLN A 350 14.26 -11.56 11.23
N TYR A 351 13.75 -12.57 11.91
CA TYR A 351 14.40 -13.10 13.10
C TYR A 351 15.66 -13.89 12.75
N PHE A 352 15.57 -14.82 11.79
CA PHE A 352 16.69 -15.66 11.44
C PHE A 352 17.64 -15.01 10.43
N GLY A 353 17.23 -13.93 9.74
CA GLY A 353 18.02 -13.33 8.67
C GLY A 353 18.00 -14.18 7.40
N ILE A 354 16.90 -14.89 7.18
CA ILE A 354 16.72 -15.78 6.03
C ILE A 354 16.35 -14.95 4.82
N SER A 355 17.08 -15.11 3.72
CA SER A 355 16.66 -14.61 2.41
C SER A 355 15.93 -15.71 1.61
N LEU A 356 14.95 -15.31 0.80
CA LEU A 356 14.08 -16.25 0.09
C LEU A 356 14.81 -17.04 -1.00
N ASP A 357 15.89 -16.48 -1.56
CA ASP A 357 16.78 -17.07 -2.56
C ASP A 357 17.79 -18.10 -2.00
N MET A 358 17.92 -18.20 -0.67
CA MET A 358 18.80 -19.19 -0.03
C MET A 358 18.30 -20.62 -0.23
N SER A 359 19.22 -21.58 -0.29
CA SER A 359 18.90 -23.00 -0.31
C SER A 359 18.24 -23.45 1.01
N ASN A 360 17.50 -24.56 0.97
CA ASN A 360 16.85 -25.09 2.17
C ASN A 360 17.85 -25.48 3.27
N GLU A 361 19.05 -25.93 2.89
CA GLU A 361 20.11 -26.31 3.83
C GLU A 361 20.68 -25.08 4.55
N GLU A 362 20.95 -23.99 3.82
CA GLU A 362 21.42 -22.73 4.41
C GLU A 362 20.37 -22.13 5.36
N LYS A 363 19.09 -22.17 4.96
CA LYS A 363 17.97 -21.74 5.81
C LYS A 363 17.90 -22.54 7.10
N TYR A 364 18.01 -23.86 7.03
CA TYR A 364 17.96 -24.75 8.19
C TYR A 364 19.13 -24.47 9.16
N ASN A 365 20.35 -24.36 8.64
CA ASN A 365 21.55 -24.12 9.45
C ASN A 365 21.49 -22.77 10.20
N LEU A 366 20.94 -21.73 9.57
CA LEU A 366 20.71 -20.42 10.21
C LEU A 366 19.72 -20.51 11.37
N VAL A 367 18.62 -21.25 11.17
CA VAL A 367 17.60 -21.47 12.21
C VAL A 367 18.21 -22.24 13.39
N GLU A 368 18.88 -23.35 13.12
CA GLU A 368 19.48 -24.23 14.14
C GLU A 368 20.57 -23.51 14.94
N SER A 369 21.43 -22.73 14.26
CA SER A 369 22.49 -21.96 14.91
C SER A 369 21.93 -20.90 15.87
N LYS A 370 20.90 -20.14 15.45
CA LYS A 370 20.27 -19.11 16.31
C LYS A 370 19.46 -19.71 17.46
N LEU A 371 18.75 -20.82 17.23
CA LEU A 371 18.03 -21.51 18.30
C LEU A 371 18.96 -22.08 19.37
N SER A 372 20.12 -22.62 18.98
CA SER A 372 21.13 -23.09 19.93
C SER A 372 21.62 -21.95 20.83
N LYS A 373 21.94 -20.79 20.25
CA LYS A 373 22.37 -19.59 21.02
C LYS A 373 21.32 -19.08 22.01
N LEU A 374 20.04 -19.10 21.61
CA LEU A 374 18.93 -18.77 22.51
C LEU A 374 18.83 -19.73 23.71
N GLN A 375 19.08 -21.02 23.49
CA GLN A 375 19.03 -22.04 24.55
C GLN A 375 20.21 -21.91 25.52
N ASP A 376 21.37 -21.54 25.01
CA ASP A 376 22.59 -21.36 25.80
C ASP A 376 22.67 -19.97 26.49
N GLY A 377 21.78 -19.04 26.12
CA GLY A 377 21.71 -17.71 26.70
C GLY A 377 22.86 -16.79 26.28
N GLU A 378 23.43 -17.02 25.09
CA GLU A 378 24.64 -16.35 24.57
C GLU A 378 24.36 -15.13 23.66
N ASP A 379 23.10 -14.69 23.48
CA ASP A 379 22.73 -13.55 22.61
C ASP A 379 22.17 -12.34 23.37
#